data_AF-A0A9E2UK09-F1
#
_entry.id   AF-A0A9E2UK09-F1
#
_cell.length_a   1.000
_cell.length_b   1.000
_cell.length_c   1.000
_cell.angle_alpha   90.00
_cell.angle_beta   90.00
_cell.angle_gamma   90.00
#
_symmetry.space_group_name_H-M   'P 1'
#
loop_
_entity.id
_entity.type
_entity.pdbx_description
1 polymer ?
#
loop_
_entity_poly.entity_id
_entity_poly.type
_entity_poly.pdbx_seq_one_letter_code
_entity_poly.pdbx_strand_id
1 'polypeptide(L)' 'AKAGKEDGFGMYGCSVIVAPTGEVVAKAVTEEDEVIAYDCDMALGEYIRNTVFNFAKHRRIEHYKLITERTGVQVEPAN' A
#
# COMPACT_ATOMS: atom_id res chain seq x y z
N ALA A 1 1.49 -5.98 -13.89
CA ALA A 1 2.69 -6.46 -13.17
C ALA A 1 3.54 -7.25 -14.15
N LYS A 2 4.82 -7.51 -13.83
CA LYS A 2 5.58 -8.53 -14.53
C LYS A 2 5.31 -9.86 -13.82
N ALA A 3 4.55 -10.75 -14.45
CA ALA A 3 3.98 -11.96 -13.86
C ALA A 3 4.29 -13.19 -14.73
N GLY A 4 3.77 -14.35 -14.34
CA GLY A 4 3.96 -15.61 -15.08
C GLY A 4 5.26 -16.31 -14.71
N LYS A 5 5.72 -17.23 -15.57
CA LYS A 5 6.88 -18.10 -15.29
C LYS A 5 8.06 -17.77 -16.20
N GLU A 6 9.11 -17.20 -15.62
CA GLU A 6 10.38 -16.93 -16.31
C GLU A 6 11.42 -17.97 -15.93
N ASP A 7 11.97 -18.69 -16.91
CA ASP A 7 13.03 -19.70 -16.72
C ASP A 7 12.75 -20.74 -15.63
N GLY A 8 11.47 -21.05 -15.38
CA GLY A 8 11.09 -21.98 -14.32
C GLY A 8 10.57 -21.34 -13.04
N PHE A 9 10.76 -20.03 -12.87
CA PHE A 9 10.45 -19.29 -11.65
C PHE A 9 9.17 -18.47 -11.81
N GLY A 10 8.19 -18.71 -10.93
CA GLY A 10 6.93 -17.98 -10.92
C GLY A 10 7.08 -16.57 -10.33
N MET A 11 6.51 -15.58 -11.00
CA MET A 11 6.37 -14.21 -10.54
C MET A 11 4.90 -13.92 -10.23
N TYR A 12 4.66 -13.25 -9.10
CA TYR A 12 3.30 -13.00 -8.63
C TYR A 12 2.58 -11.97 -9.50
N GLY A 13 1.38 -12.34 -9.99
CA GLY A 13 0.48 -11.46 -10.73
C GLY A 13 -0.39 -10.59 -9.82
N CYS A 14 -1.71 -10.61 -10.06
CA CYS A 14 -2.71 -9.90 -9.25
C CYS A 14 -2.49 -8.38 -9.16
N SER A 15 -2.21 -7.72 -10.29
CA SER A 15 -2.22 -6.24 -10.32
C SER A 15 -3.58 -5.73 -9.86
N VAL A 16 -3.60 -4.66 -9.07
CA VAL A 16 -4.82 -4.07 -8.52
C VAL A 16 -4.81 -2.56 -8.65
N ILE A 17 -6.00 -1.98 -8.78
CA ILE A 17 -6.27 -0.56 -8.56
C ILE A 17 -7.05 -0.48 -7.24
N VAL A 18 -6.59 0.35 -6.30
CA VAL A 18 -7.16 0.46 -4.95
C VAL A 18 -7.63 1.90 -4.72
N ALA A 19 -8.88 2.05 -4.28
CA ALA A 19 -9.47 3.35 -3.97
C ALA A 19 -8.89 3.95 -2.68
N PRO A 20 -9.02 5.28 -2.45
CA PRO A 20 -8.60 5.92 -1.20
C PRO A 20 -9.30 5.38 0.06
N THR A 21 -10.43 4.68 -0.09
CA THR A 21 -11.14 3.97 0.98
C THR A 21 -10.46 2.66 1.39
N GLY A 22 -9.52 2.16 0.58
CA GLY A 22 -8.86 0.86 0.75
C GLY A 22 -9.50 -0.29 -0.04
N GLU A 23 -10.57 -0.03 -0.79
CA GLU A 23 -11.27 -1.05 -1.58
C GLU A 23 -10.55 -1.34 -2.91
N VAL A 24 -10.52 -2.61 -3.33
CA VAL A 24 -9.98 -3.01 -4.64
C VAL A 24 -11.07 -2.79 -5.71
N VAL A 25 -10.83 -1.87 -6.64
CA VAL A 25 -11.80 -1.48 -7.68
C VAL A 25 -11.56 -2.13 -9.03
N ALA A 26 -10.35 -2.62 -9.27
CA ALA A 26 -10.01 -3.49 -10.39
C ALA A 26 -8.90 -4.46 -9.96
N LYS A 27 -8.94 -5.70 -10.45
CA LYS A 27 -7.95 -6.74 -10.17
C LYS A 27 -7.73 -7.60 -11.41
N ALA A 28 -6.47 -7.82 -11.75
CA ALA A 28 -6.09 -8.75 -12.81
C ALA A 28 -6.46 -10.19 -12.42
N VAL A 29 -7.01 -10.95 -13.37
CA VAL A 29 -7.45 -12.33 -13.15
C VAL A 29 -6.54 -13.37 -13.82
N THR A 30 -5.57 -12.91 -14.60
CA THR A 30 -4.56 -13.73 -15.28
C THR A 30 -3.15 -13.35 -14.83
N GLU A 31 -2.19 -14.20 -15.17
CA GLU A 31 -0.74 -13.95 -15.00
C GLU A 31 -0.04 -13.69 -16.35
N GLU A 32 -0.82 -13.62 -17.44
CA GLU A 32 -0.38 -13.31 -18.80
C GLU A 32 -0.54 -11.81 -19.08
N ASP A 33 -0.35 -11.41 -20.34
CA ASP A 33 -0.59 -10.04 -20.78
C ASP A 33 -2.08 -9.66 -20.60
N GLU A 34 -2.34 -8.82 -19.60
CA GLU A 34 -3.68 -8.34 -19.24
C GLU A 34 -3.65 -6.85 -18.91
N VAL A 35 -4.67 -6.13 -19.39
CA VAL A 35 -4.88 -4.71 -19.06
C VAL A 35 -6.12 -4.59 -18.17
N ILE A 36 -5.91 -4.06 -16.97
CA ILE A 36 -7.00 -3.63 -16.09
C ILE A 36 -7.14 -2.11 -16.15
N ALA A 37 -8.37 -1.61 -16.12
CA ALA A 37 -8.67 -0.19 -16.18
C ALA A 37 -9.80 0.16 -15.21
N TYR A 38 -9.75 1.38 -14.67
CA TYR A 38 -10.77 1.95 -13.81
C TYR A 38 -10.76 3.47 -13.97
N ASP A 39 -11.93 4.10 -13.91
CA ASP A 39 -12.04 5.56 -13.95
C ASP A 39 -11.87 6.13 -12.54
N CYS A 40 -10.73 6.75 -12.28
CA CYS A 40 -10.33 7.18 -10.95
C CYS A 40 -10.78 8.61 -10.66
N ASP A 41 -11.78 8.77 -9.78
CA ASP A 41 -12.10 10.09 -9.20
C ASP A 41 -11.03 10.52 -8.19
N MET A 42 -10.22 11.50 -8.59
CA MET A 42 -9.13 12.04 -7.77
C MET A 42 -9.62 12.86 -6.56
N ALA A 43 -10.87 13.32 -6.55
CA ALA A 43 -11.45 14.08 -5.45
C ALA A 43 -11.91 13.19 -4.28
N LEU A 44 -12.14 11.89 -4.52
CA LEU A 44 -12.65 10.94 -3.53
C LEU A 44 -11.81 10.90 -2.22
N GLY A 45 -10.50 11.14 -2.32
CA GLY A 45 -9.61 11.16 -1.16
C GLY A 45 -9.69 12.42 -0.29
N GLU A 46 -10.34 13.50 -0.73
CA GLU A 46 -10.34 14.78 -0.03
C GLU A 46 -11.07 14.71 1.32
N TYR A 47 -12.23 14.08 1.35
CA TYR A 47 -13.02 13.94 2.57
C TYR A 47 -12.21 13.26 3.68
N ILE A 48 -11.55 12.16 3.35
CA ILE A 48 -10.76 11.34 4.27
C ILE A 48 -9.55 12.13 4.80
N ARG A 49 -8.87 12.90 3.94
CA ARG A 49 -7.75 13.79 4.33
C ARG A 49 -8.18 14.94 5.23
N ASN A 50 -9.38 15.48 5.03
CA ASN A 50 -9.86 16.63 5.79
C ASN A 50 -10.50 16.24 7.15
N THR A 51 -10.89 14.98 7.31
CA THR A 51 -11.58 14.46 8.51
C THR A 51 -10.72 13.46 9.31
N VAL A 52 -10.87 12.16 9.04
CA VAL A 52 -10.30 11.05 9.80
C VAL A 52 -8.77 11.03 9.72
N PHE A 53 -8.21 11.24 8.53
CA PHE A 53 -6.76 11.27 8.31
C PHE A 53 -6.22 12.69 8.17
N ASN A 54 -6.80 13.67 8.88
CA ASN A 54 -6.22 15.00 8.98
C ASN A 54 -4.93 14.95 9.81
N PHE A 55 -3.81 14.79 9.11
CA PHE A 55 -2.51 14.59 9.75
C PHE A 55 -2.05 15.77 10.61
N ALA A 56 -2.36 17.00 10.21
CA ALA A 56 -2.00 18.19 10.97
C ALA A 56 -2.73 18.26 12.33
N LYS A 57 -3.96 17.72 12.38
CA LYS A 57 -4.75 17.68 13.63
C LYS A 57 -4.42 16.47 14.50
N HIS A 58 -4.08 15.33 13.91
CA HIS A 58 -4.08 14.04 14.62
C HIS A 58 -2.70 13.40 14.81
N ARG A 59 -1.69 13.69 13.98
CA ARG A 59 -0.38 13.04 14.13
C ARG A 59 0.39 13.59 15.33
N ARG A 60 1.09 12.71 16.04
CA ARG A 60 2.03 13.02 17.12
C ARG A 60 3.40 12.47 16.76
N ILE A 61 4.16 13.26 15.99
CA ILE A 61 5.41 12.84 15.37
C ILE A 61 6.52 12.54 16.38
N GLU A 62 6.44 13.10 17.58
CA GLU A 62 7.37 12.85 18.68
C GLU A 62 7.37 11.38 19.14
N HIS A 63 6.30 10.63 18.87
CA HIS A 63 6.20 9.20 19.17
C HIS A 63 6.71 8.31 18.04
N TYR A 64 7.04 8.87 16.87
CA TYR A 64 7.41 8.09 15.67
C TYR A 64 8.92 7.93 15.47
N LYS A 65 9.74 8.39 16.43
CA LYS A 65 11.21 8.39 16.33
C LYS A 65 11.80 7.05 15.91
N LEU A 66 11.24 5.95 16.41
CA LEU A 66 11.70 4.60 16.09
C LEU A 66 11.63 4.27 14.59
N ILE A 67 10.70 4.86 13.84
CA ILE A 67 10.57 4.65 12.39
C ILE A 67 11.81 5.16 11.65
N THR A 68 12.42 6.25 12.12
CA THR A 68 13.57 6.88 11.46
C THR A 68 14.91 6.51 12.11
N GLU A 69 14.90 6.11 13.39
CA GLU A 69 16.13 5.88 14.16
C GLU A 69 16.61 4.42 14.14
N ARG A 70 15.76 3.46 13.76
CA ARG A 70 16.09 2.02 13.81
C ARG A 70 15.73 1.30 12.52
N THR A 71 16.60 0.40 12.09
CA THR A 71 16.34 -0.53 10.99
C THR A 71 15.64 -1.81 11.46
N GLY A 72 15.96 -2.26 12.67
CA GLY A 72 15.44 -3.49 13.24
C GLY A 72 15.20 -3.37 14.73
N VAL A 73 14.56 -4.39 15.31
CA VAL A 73 14.30 -4.46 16.74
C VAL A 73 15.63 -4.65 17.49
N GLN A 74 15.84 -3.86 18.54
CA GLN A 74 16.90 -4.09 19.51
C GLN A 74 16.27 -4.70 20.75
N VAL A 75 16.62 -5.94 21.04
CA VAL A 75 16.23 -6.63 22.27
C VAL A 75 17.47 -6.63 23.15
N GLU A 76 17.46 -5.88 24.26
CA GLU A 76 18.46 -6.14 25.30
C GLU A 76 18.15 -7.52 25.91
N PRO A 77 19.14 -8.40 26.09
CA PRO A 77 18.90 -9.69 26.73
C PRO A 77 18.35 -9.45 28.13
N ALA A 78 17.24 -10.11 28.46
CA ALA A 78 16.64 -10.04 29.78
C ALA A 78 17.67 -10.51 30.83
N ASN A 79 17.93 -9.67 31.84
CA ASN A 79 18.71 -10.03 33.02
C ASN A 79 18.07 -11.19 33.79
#